data_AF-A0A5B1CGN1-F1
#
_entry.id   AF-A0A5B1CGN1-F1
#
_cell.length_a   1.000
_cell.length_b   1.000
_cell.length_c   1.000
_cell.angle_alpha   90.00
_cell.angle_beta   90.00
_cell.angle_gamma   90.00
#
_symmetry.space_group_name_H-M   'P 1'
#
loop_
_entity.id
_entity.type
_entity.pdbx_description
1 polymer ?
#
loop_
_entity_poly.entity_id
_entity_poly.type
_entity_poly.pdbx_seq_one_letter_code
_entity_poly.pdbx_strand_id
1 'polypeptide(L)' 'MISRSPEDRQFYEARMKFLHDEEARLIHAREEGADAGKVQLLQQLLGEPEQSIGDLLQLNSDTLASLLADLQQRLRTRNG' A
#
# COMPACT_ATOMS: atom_id res chain seq x y z
N MET A 1 6.58 -8.15 -43.12
CA MET A 1 7.38 -8.46 -41.92
C MET A 1 7.73 -7.13 -41.27
N ILE A 2 7.22 -6.86 -40.06
CA ILE A 2 7.59 -5.64 -39.33
C ILE A 2 9.05 -5.82 -38.94
N SER A 3 9.91 -4.98 -39.50
CA SER A 3 11.31 -4.89 -39.17
C SER A 3 11.45 -4.72 -37.66
N ARG A 4 11.96 -5.73 -36.96
CA ARG A 4 12.41 -5.61 -35.57
C ARG A 4 13.72 -4.82 -35.59
N SER A 5 13.63 -3.51 -35.80
CA SER A 5 14.80 -2.66 -35.62
C SER A 5 15.13 -2.59 -34.12
N PRO A 6 16.40 -2.43 -33.74
CA PRO A 6 16.78 -2.22 -32.33
C PRO A 6 16.03 -1.05 -31.68
N GLU A 7 15.67 -0.03 -32.47
CA GLU A 7 14.93 1.17 -32.03
C GLU A 7 13.46 0.84 -31.69
N ASP A 8 12.77 0.04 -32.52
CA ASP A 8 11.39 -0.41 -32.24
C ASP A 8 11.31 -1.23 -30.94
N ARG A 9 12.36 -2.01 -30.67
CA ARG A 9 12.48 -2.77 -29.43
C ARG A 9 12.65 -1.85 -28.22
N GLN A 10 13.44 -0.79 -28.33
CA GLN A 10 13.62 0.19 -27.26
C GLN A 10 12.33 0.95 -26.94
N PHE A 11 11.57 1.36 -27.97
CA PHE A 11 10.27 2.01 -27.76
C PHE A 11 9.26 1.07 -27.09
N TYR A 12 9.26 -0.21 -27.49
CA TYR A 12 8.43 -1.22 -26.85
C TYR A 12 8.82 -1.44 -25.39
N GLU A 13 10.11 -1.62 -25.09
CA GLU A 13 10.61 -1.83 -23.73
C GLU A 13 10.34 -0.61 -22.84
N ALA A 14 10.54 0.60 -23.33
CA ALA A 14 10.23 1.84 -22.62
C ALA A 14 8.73 1.96 -22.28
N ARG A 15 7.85 1.61 -23.23
CA ARG A 15 6.41 1.58 -23.00
C ARG A 15 6.02 0.54 -21.95
N MET A 16 6.57 -0.67 -22.03
CA MET A 16 6.29 -1.73 -21.06
C MET A 16 6.74 -1.34 -19.65
N LYS A 17 7.93 -0.72 -19.53
CA LYS A 17 8.40 -0.20 -18.25
C LYS A 17 7.43 0.83 -17.67
N PHE A 18 6.98 1.79 -18.48
CA PHE A 18 6.02 2.80 -18.04
C PHE A 18 4.73 2.18 -17.49
N LEU A 19 4.18 1.19 -18.21
CA LEU A 19 2.96 0.49 -17.77
C LEU A 19 3.17 -0.26 -16.46
N HIS A 20 4.29 -0.98 -16.32
CA HIS A 20 4.60 -1.68 -15.07
C HIS A 20 4.84 -0.73 -13.90
N ASP A 21 5.51 0.40 -14.13
CA ASP A 21 5.74 1.41 -13.10
C ASP A 21 4.40 2.02 -12.64
N GLU A 22 3.48 2.27 -13.57
CA GLU A 22 2.11 2.75 -13.26
C GLU A 22 1.30 1.70 -12.50
N GLU A 23 1.32 0.44 -12.94
CA GLU A 23 0.66 -0.68 -12.26
C GLU A 23 1.20 -0.87 -10.83
N ALA A 24 2.52 -0.87 -10.66
CA ALA A 24 3.16 -0.99 -9.35
C ALA A 24 2.73 0.16 -8.42
N ARG A 25 2.64 1.39 -8.94
CA ARG A 25 2.18 2.55 -8.18
C ARG A 25 0.74 2.41 -7.72
N LEU A 26 -0.13 1.88 -8.58
CA LEU A 26 -1.54 1.63 -8.24
C LEU A 26 -1.70 0.50 -7.23
N ILE A 27 -0.90 -0.56 -7.34
CA ILE A 27 -0.88 -1.67 -6.37
C ILE A 27 -0.47 -1.12 -5.00
N HIS A 28 0.64 -0.38 -4.93
CA HIS A 28 1.12 0.21 -3.69
C HIS A 28 0.08 1.12 -3.02
N ALA A 29 -0.56 2.01 -3.80
CA ALA A 29 -1.59 2.90 -3.27
C ALA A 29 -2.81 2.13 -2.70
N ARG A 30 -3.16 0.98 -3.30
CA ARG A 30 -4.25 0.12 -2.78
C ARG A 30 -3.83 -0.60 -1.50
N GLU A 31 -2.58 -1.04 -1.41
CA GLU A 31 -2.02 -1.69 -0.21
C GLU A 31 -2.00 -0.71 0.96
N GLU A 32 -1.51 0.52 0.75
CA GLU A 32 -1.52 1.58 1.78
C GLU A 32 -2.94 1.90 2.25
N GLY A 33 -3.90 2.00 1.32
CA GLY A 33 -5.31 2.20 1.66
C GLY A 33 -5.90 1.05 2.48
N ALA A 34 -5.56 -0.19 2.14
CA ALA A 34 -6.01 -1.36 2.88
C ALA A 34 -5.44 -1.38 4.30
N ASP A 35 -4.17 -1.03 4.49
CA ASP A 35 -3.53 -1.01 5.79
C ASP A 35 -4.04 0.13 6.68
N ALA A 36 -4.29 1.31 6.11
CA ALA A 36 -4.96 2.40 6.82
C ALA A 36 -6.36 1.99 7.31
N GLY A 37 -7.14 1.31 6.46
CA GLY A 37 -8.45 0.79 6.84
C GLY A 37 -8.39 -0.26 7.96
N LYS A 38 -7.38 -1.15 7.94
CA LYS A 38 -7.15 -2.12 9.01
C LYS A 38 -6.81 -1.43 10.33
N VAL A 39 -5.95 -0.41 10.31
CA VAL A 39 -5.59 0.36 11.51
C VAL A 39 -6.83 0.99 12.14
N GLN A 40 -7.66 1.67 11.34
CA GLN A 40 -8.88 2.28 11.83
C GLN A 40 -9.83 1.26 12.47
N LEU A 41 -10.01 0.10 11.83
CA LEU A 41 -10.82 -0.99 12.36
C LEU A 41 -10.25 -1.54 13.68
N LEU A 42 -8.93 -1.68 13.80
CA LEU A 42 -8.30 -2.14 15.03
C LEU A 42 -8.45 -1.13 16.17
N GLN A 43 -8.31 0.17 15.88
CA GLN A 43 -8.56 1.25 16.84
C GLN A 43 -10.00 1.19 17.36
N GLN A 44 -10.99 1.03 16.46
CA GLN A 44 -12.40 0.82 16.80
C GLN A 44 -12.60 -0.37 17.75
N LEU A 45 -12.04 -1.52 17.39
CA LEU A 45 -12.18 -2.75 18.17
C LEU A 45 -11.52 -2.62 19.56
N LEU A 46 -10.42 -1.89 19.66
CA LEU A 46 -9.70 -1.62 20.90
C LEU A 46 -10.35 -0.52 21.76
N GLY A 47 -11.25 0.29 21.19
CA GLY A 47 -11.84 1.45 21.86
C GLY A 47 -10.87 2.63 21.96
N GLU A 48 -9.85 2.67 21.09
CA GLU A 48 -8.91 3.78 20.98
C GLU A 48 -9.49 4.89 20.08
N PRO A 49 -9.07 6.16 20.24
CA PRO A 49 -9.50 7.22 19.35
C PRO A 49 -9.07 6.93 17.91
N GLU A 50 -10.07 6.84 17.02
CA GLU A 50 -9.86 6.53 15.62
C GLU A 50 -9.16 7.67 14.90
N GLN A 51 -8.06 7.36 14.22
CA GLN A 51 -7.45 8.27 13.28
C GLN A 51 -8.21 8.23 11.96
N SER A 52 -8.29 9.38 11.28
CA SER A 52 -8.91 9.41 9.96
C SER A 52 -8.02 8.68 8.95
N ILE A 53 -8.63 8.05 7.93
CA ILE A 53 -7.88 7.42 6.84
C ILE A 53 -6.94 8.43 6.17
N GLY A 54 -7.36 9.70 6.06
CA GLY A 54 -6.53 10.76 5.49
C GLY A 54 -5.25 11.02 6.29
N ASP A 55 -5.32 10.97 7.62
CA ASP A 55 -4.14 11.14 8.48
C ASP A 55 -3.24 9.90 8.45
N LEU A 56 -3.85 8.70 8.40
CA LEU A 56 -3.12 7.44 8.30
C LEU A 56 -2.34 7.33 6.99
N LEU A 57 -2.90 7.80 5.87
CA LEU A 57 -2.24 7.84 4.57
C LEU A 57 -1.14 8.91 4.47
N GLN A 58 -1.05 9.84 5.43
CA GLN A 58 0.10 10.76 5.52
C GLN A 58 1.29 10.14 6.24
N LEU A 59 1.08 9.03 6.97
CA LEU A 59 2.18 8.27 7.55
C LEU A 59 2.97 7.58 6.46
N ASN A 60 4.28 7.41 6.68
CA ASN A 60 5.06 6.54 5.80
C ASN A 60 4.64 5.07 6.01
N SER A 61 4.86 4.25 4.97
CA SER A 61 4.47 2.83 4.96
C SER A 61 5.04 2.04 6.15
N ASP A 62 6.30 2.28 6.53
CA ASP A 62 6.94 1.59 7.66
C ASP A 62 6.28 1.92 9.02
N THR A 63 5.86 3.18 9.21
CA THR A 63 5.18 3.64 10.42
C THR A 63 3.77 3.06 10.49
N LEU A 64 3.06 3.05 9.35
CA LEU A 64 1.73 2.46 9.26
C LEU A 64 1.76 0.96 9.56
N ALA A 65 2.74 0.24 9.00
CA ALA A 65 2.94 -1.18 9.26
C ALA A 65 3.28 -1.46 10.73
N SER A 66 4.15 -0.64 11.33
CA SER A 66 4.51 -0.76 12.76
C SER A 66 3.31 -0.51 13.67
N LEU A 67 2.49 0.50 13.37
CA LEU A 67 1.26 0.81 14.10
C LEU A 67 0.26 -0.35 13.99
N LEU A 68 0.08 -0.91 12.80
CA LEU A 68 -0.79 -2.06 12.57
C LEU A 68 -0.34 -3.27 13.39
N ALA A 69 0.96 -3.57 13.42
CA ALA A 69 1.51 -4.68 14.19
C ALA A 69 1.28 -4.50 15.71
N ASP A 70 1.49 -3.28 16.22
CA ASP A 70 1.26 -2.97 17.64
C ASP A 70 -0.23 -3.14 18.01
N LEU A 71 -1.15 -2.60 17.20
CA LEU A 71 -2.59 -2.74 17.43
C LEU A 71 -3.05 -4.20 17.37
N GLN A 72 -2.55 -4.99 16.42
CA GLN A 72 -2.83 -6.43 16.36
C GLN A 72 -2.35 -7.16 17.61
N GLN A 73 -1.15 -6.83 18.11
CA GLN A 73 -0.59 -7.45 19.30
C GLN A 73 -1.44 -7.11 20.54
N ARG A 74 -1.86 -5.84 20.68
CA ARG A 74 -2.75 -5.41 21.78
C ARG A 74 -4.08 -6.14 21.75
N LEU A 75 -4.70 -6.25 20.57
CA LEU A 75 -5.97 -6.96 20.41
C LEU A 75 -5.83 -8.44 20.80
N ARG A 76 -4.71 -9.07 20.44
CA ARG A 76 -4.39 -10.45 20.83
C ARG A 76 -4.22 -10.59 22.34
N THR A 77 -3.52 -9.67 22.99
CA THR A 77 -3.35 -9.71 24.46
C THR A 77 -4.64 -9.44 25.23
N ARG A 78 -5.61 -8.74 24.63
CA ARG A 78 -6.91 -8.49 25.25
C ARG A 78 -7.85 -9.70 25.18
N ASN A 79 -7.74 -10.50 24.11
CA ASN A 79 -8.63 -11.63 23.86
C ASN A 79 -8.08 -12.98 24.35
N GLY A 80 -6.83 -13.04 24.82
CA GLY A 80 -6.21 -14.22 25.42
C GLY A 80 -6.28 -14.16 26.93
#